data_AF-A0A353RFH1-F1
#
_entry.id   AF-A0A353RFH1-F1
#
_cell.length_a   1.000
_cell.length_b   1.000
_cell.length_c   1.000
_cell.angle_alpha   90.00
_cell.angle_beta   90.00
_cell.angle_gamma   90.00
#
_symmetry.space_group_name_H-M   'P 1'
#
loop_
_entity.id
_entity.type
_entity.pdbx_description
1 polymer ?
#
loop_
_entity_poly.entity_id
_entity_poly.type
_entity_poly.pdbx_seq_one_letter_code
_entity_poly.pdbx_strand_id
1 'polypeptide(L)' 'MPYSARELLARMIACEAGGEGDTGMQAVASVISNRAKVPYGEFFRVSRGGDFRAIMEQPGQFTCMMTTV' A
#
# COMPACT_ATOMS: atom_id res chain seq x y z
N MET A 1 13.65 -14.94 1.55
CA MET A 1 13.68 -13.76 2.44
C MET A 1 12.42 -12.95 2.18
N PRO A 2 11.63 -12.59 3.20
CA PRO A 2 10.51 -11.67 3.00
C PRO A 2 11.05 -10.30 2.55
N TYR A 3 10.37 -9.66 1.60
CA TYR A 3 10.75 -8.32 1.11
C TYR A 3 10.83 -7.31 2.27
N SER A 4 11.66 -6.28 2.16
CA SER A 4 11.55 -5.10 3.03
C SER A 4 10.25 -4.34 2.73
N ALA A 5 9.78 -3.50 3.67
CA ALA A 5 8.61 -2.66 3.44
C ALA A 5 8.79 -1.71 2.23
N ARG A 6 10.01 -1.21 2.01
CA ARG A 6 10.35 -0.35 0.86
C ARG A 6 10.27 -1.11 -0.47
N GLU A 7 10.80 -2.33 -0.52
CA GLU A 7 10.73 -3.17 -1.73
C GLU A 7 9.30 -3.60 -2.02
N LEU A 8 8.54 -3.96 -0.99
CA LEU A 8 7.13 -4.28 -1.14
C LEU A 8 6.35 -3.06 -1.67
N LEU A 9 6.58 -1.87 -1.10
CA LEU A 9 5.95 -0.64 -1.57
C LEU A 9 6.23 -0.35 -3.04
N ALA A 10 7.48 -0.47 -3.49
CA ALA A 10 7.83 -0.28 -4.90
C ALA A 10 7.11 -1.26 -5.83
N ARG A 11 7.01 -2.54 -5.43
CA ARG A 11 6.29 -3.57 -6.19
C ARG A 11 4.79 -3.31 -6.24
N MET A 12 4.20 -2.85 -5.13
CA MET A 12 2.79 -2.48 -5.06
C MET A 12 2.46 -1.34 -6.00
N ILE A 13 3.26 -0.27 -5.98
CA ILE A 13 3.06 0.89 -6.86
C ILE A 13 3.14 0.48 -8.34
N ALA A 14 4.17 -0.30 -8.70
CA ALA A 14 4.36 -0.76 -10.07
C ALA A 14 3.23 -1.69 -10.54
N CYS A 15 2.70 -2.53 -9.65
CA CYS A 15 1.62 -3.45 -10.00
C CYS A 15 0.27 -2.73 -10.14
N GLU A 16 -0.07 -1.84 -9.21
CA GLU A 16 -1.37 -1.15 -9.19
C GLU A 16 -1.46 -0.03 -10.24
N ALA A 17 -0.35 0.62 -10.59
CA ALA A 17 -0.37 1.81 -11.44
C ALA A 17 0.83 1.92 -12.40
N GLY A 18 1.55 0.83 -12.69
CA GLY A 18 2.73 0.87 -13.56
C GLY A 18 2.45 1.36 -14.99
N GLY A 19 1.21 1.20 -15.47
CA GLY A 19 0.77 1.70 -16.79
C GLY A 19 0.21 3.14 -16.78
N GLU A 20 0.02 3.74 -15.62
CA GLU A 20 -0.65 5.04 -15.44
C GLU A 20 0.33 6.23 -15.48
N GLY A 21 1.61 5.96 -15.72
CA GLY A 21 2.69 6.94 -15.67
C GLY A 21 3.03 7.43 -14.26
N ASP A 22 3.96 8.38 -14.16
CA ASP A 22 4.51 8.85 -12.88
C ASP A 22 3.43 9.40 -11.95
N THR A 23 2.45 10.14 -12.49
CA THR A 23 1.34 10.70 -11.70
C THR A 23 0.50 9.59 -11.07
N GLY A 24 0.14 8.55 -11.83
CA GLY A 24 -0.65 7.44 -11.30
C GLY A 24 0.11 6.63 -10.26
N MET A 25 1.39 6.36 -10.52
CA MET A 25 2.27 5.70 -9.56
C MET A 25 2.41 6.50 -8.25
N GLN A 26 2.59 7.82 -8.34
CA GLN A 26 2.63 8.72 -7.17
C GLN A 26 1.29 8.77 -6.44
N ALA A 27 0.16 8.67 -7.14
CA ALA A 27 -1.16 8.62 -6.52
C ALA A 27 -1.32 7.38 -5.64
N VAL A 28 -0.96 6.19 -6.14
CA VAL A 28 -0.98 4.95 -5.34
C VAL A 28 -0.03 5.04 -4.14
N ALA A 29 1.20 5.54 -4.35
CA ALA A 29 2.16 5.75 -3.26
C ALA A 29 1.61 6.68 -2.17
N SER A 30 0.89 7.73 -2.57
CA SER A 30 0.25 8.69 -1.67
C SER A 30 -0.90 8.05 -0.89
N VAL A 31 -1.73 7.23 -1.55
CA VAL A 31 -2.83 6.50 -0.88
C VAL A 31 -2.29 5.59 0.22
N ILE A 32 -1.27 4.78 -0.07
CA ILE A 32 -0.65 3.90 0.94
C ILE A 32 -0.08 4.73 2.10
N SER A 33 0.63 5.81 1.78
CA SER A 33 1.24 6.70 2.79
C SER A 33 0.21 7.37 3.69
N ASN A 34 -0.90 7.84 3.11
CA ASN A 34 -1.97 8.50 3.84
C ASN A 34 -2.69 7.51 4.76
N ARG A 35 -2.99 6.30 4.27
CA ARG A 35 -3.59 5.24 5.10
C ARG A 35 -2.66 4.81 6.23
N ALA A 36 -1.35 4.74 6.00
CA ALA A 36 -0.41 4.41 7.06
C ALA A 36 -0.35 5.48 8.17
N LYS A 37 -0.52 6.76 7.82
CA LYS A 37 -0.30 7.91 8.71
C LYS A 37 -1.55 8.54 9.30
N VAL A 38 -2.75 8.19 8.81
CA VAL A 38 -4.00 8.78 9.33
C VAL A 38 -4.12 8.46 10.82
N PRO A 39 -4.38 9.46 11.70
CA PRO A 39 -4.35 9.25 13.15
C PRO A 39 -5.69 8.76 13.73
N TYR A 40 -6.60 8.28 12.87
CA TYR A 40 -7.93 7.83 13.27
C TYR A 40 -8.49 6.77 12.33
N GLY A 41 -9.60 6.16 12.74
CA GLY A 41 -10.36 5.23 11.91
C GLY A 41 -9.75 3.84 11.80
N GLU A 42 -10.17 3.10 10.76
CA GLU A 42 -9.71 1.74 10.50
C GLU A 42 -8.22 1.68 10.20
N PHE A 43 -7.73 2.51 9.28
CA PHE A 43 -6.34 2.46 8.84
C PHE A 43 -5.35 2.79 9.96
N PHE A 44 -5.69 3.68 10.90
CA PHE A 44 -4.88 3.90 12.10
C PHE A 44 -4.72 2.63 12.95
N ARG A 45 -5.82 1.88 13.14
CA ARG A 45 -5.81 0.63 13.91
C ARG A 45 -5.00 -0.45 13.19
N VAL A 46 -5.15 -0.54 11.87
CA VAL A 46 -4.42 -1.52 11.04
C VAL A 46 -2.93 -1.19 10.98
N SER A 47 -2.58 0.08 10.73
CA SER A 47 -1.18 0.53 10.61
C SER A 47 -0.45 0.58 11.94
N ARG A 48 -1.12 0.43 13.09
CA ARG A 48 -0.48 0.50 14.43
C ARG A 48 0.38 1.76 14.62
N GLY A 49 -0.03 2.87 14.01
CA GLY A 49 0.67 4.15 14.09
C GLY A 49 1.76 4.39 13.04
N GLY A 50 1.78 3.64 11.93
CA GLY A 50 2.68 3.95 10.80
C GLY A 50 3.24 2.76 10.02
N ASP A 51 2.79 1.54 10.28
CA ASP A 51 3.21 0.34 9.57
C ASP A 51 2.61 0.29 8.16
N PHE A 52 3.46 0.61 7.17
CA PHE A 52 3.11 0.53 5.75
C PHE A 52 2.81 -0.90 5.30
N ARG A 53 3.51 -1.90 5.86
CA ARG A 53 3.31 -3.30 5.46
C ARG A 53 1.92 -3.75 5.85
N ALA A 54 1.46 -3.40 7.05
CA ALA A 54 0.11 -3.73 7.50
C ALA A 54 -0.99 -3.15 6.58
N ILE A 55 -0.79 -1.95 6.03
CA ILE A 55 -1.72 -1.34 5.06
C ILE A 55 -1.68 -2.07 3.71
N MET A 56 -0.50 -2.41 3.20
CA MET A 56 -0.38 -3.12 1.92
C MET A 56 -0.97 -4.53 2.00
N GLU A 57 -0.78 -5.22 3.14
CA GLU A 57 -1.28 -6.58 3.38
C GLU A 57 -2.75 -6.62 3.81
N GLN A 58 -3.39 -5.47 4.01
CA GLN A 58 -4.79 -5.42 4.42
C GLN A 58 -5.69 -6.02 3.31
N PRO A 59 -6.49 -7.07 3.62
CA PRO A 59 -7.30 -7.75 2.62
C PRO A 59 -8.26 -6.83 1.86
N GLY A 60 -8.34 -7.01 0.54
CA GLY A 60 -9.27 -6.29 -0.33
C GLY A 60 -8.92 -4.82 -0.59
N GLN A 61 -7.79 -4.31 -0.07
CA GLN A 61 -7.38 -2.92 -0.31
C GLN A 61 -6.65 -2.72 -1.64
N PHE A 62 -5.95 -3.75 -2.10
CA PHE A 62 -5.08 -3.72 -3.27
C PHE A 62 -5.18 -5.05 -4.01
N THR A 63 -5.53 -5.00 -5.30
CA THR A 63 -5.73 -6.20 -6.12
C THR A 63 -4.43 -7.01 -6.27
N CYS A 64 -3.29 -6.32 -6.27
CA CYS A 64 -1.96 -6.92 -6.38
C CYS A 64 -1.56 -7.77 -5.16
N MET A 65 -2.26 -7.66 -4.04
CA MET A 65 -2.04 -8.50 -2.85
C MET A 65 -3.06 -9.63 -2.73
N MET A 66 -4.06 -9.66 -3.61
CA MET A 66 -5.07 -10.72 -3.64
C MET A 66 -4.56 -11.91 -4.44
N THR A 67 -4.84 -13.12 -3.97
CA THR A 67 -4.54 -14.35 -4.72
C THR A 67 -5.60 -14.69 -5.76
N THR A 68 -6.78 -14.07 -5.63
CA THR A 68 -7.96 -14.26 -6.47
C THR A 68 -8.71 -12.94 -6.55
N VAL A 69 -9.19 -12.56 -7.74
CA VAL A 69 -10.01 -11.36 -7.97
C VAL A 69 -11.46 -11.76 -8.14
#